data_AF-A0A2P7BUM5-F1
#
_entry.id   AF-A0A2P7BUM5-F1
#
_cell.length_a   1.000
_cell.length_b   1.000
_cell.length_c   1.000
_cell.angle_alpha   90.00
_cell.angle_beta   90.00
_cell.angle_gamma   90.00
#
_symmetry.space_group_name_H-M   'P 1'
#
loop_
_entity.id
_entity.type
_entity.pdbx_description
1 polymer ?
#
loop_
_entity_poly.entity_id
_entity_poly.type
_entity_poly.pdbx_seq_one_letter_code
_entity_poly.pdbx_strand_id
1 'polypeptide(L)'
;MIDARTAPYAILVLRVALGLLFLAHAGLKIFVFTPAGTAQFFGSLGLPPVLAYLTIAVELAGGFALIAGIFARIAAVALIPVLLGAIFTVHAAAGFFFTNPNGGWEFPAFWIVGLVAVALGGDGAHALRPTLKA
;
A
#
# COMPACT_ATOMS: atom_id res chain seq x y z
N MET A 1 -0.86 -26.20 10.38
CA MET A 1 0.29 -25.80 11.24
C MET A 1 1.14 -24.80 10.46
N ILE A 2 1.68 -23.75 11.09
CA ILE A 2 2.62 -22.79 10.47
C ILE A 2 4.05 -23.27 10.74
N ASP A 3 4.92 -23.31 9.73
CA ASP A 3 6.35 -23.58 9.92
C ASP A 3 7.05 -22.32 10.42
N ALA A 4 7.36 -22.28 11.72
CA ALA A 4 7.99 -21.13 12.36
C ALA A 4 9.39 -20.80 11.81
N ARG A 5 10.07 -21.74 11.14
CA ARG A 5 11.41 -21.50 10.56
C ARG A 5 11.35 -20.63 9.32
N THR A 6 10.27 -20.76 8.54
CA THR A 6 10.11 -20.08 7.24
C THR A 6 9.05 -18.98 7.27
N ALA A 7 8.14 -18.98 8.25
CA ALA A 7 7.11 -17.95 8.39
C ALA A 7 7.65 -16.50 8.44
N PRO A 8 8.75 -16.18 9.14
CA PRO A 8 9.31 -14.82 9.10
C PRO A 8 9.77 -14.40 7.69
N TYR A 9 10.28 -15.35 6.90
CA TYR A 9 10.70 -15.09 5.52
C TYR A 9 9.50 -14.92 4.57
N ALA A 10 8.39 -15.64 4.80
CA ALA A 10 7.15 -15.43 4.07
C ALA A 10 6.63 -14.00 4.24
N ILE A 11 6.67 -13.48 5.48
CA ILE A 11 6.31 -12.08 5.76
C ILE A 11 7.30 -11.10 5.13
N LEU A 12 8.60 -11.41 5.11
CA LEU A 12 9.60 -10.62 4.39
C LEU A 12 9.28 -10.48 2.89
N VAL A 13 8.96 -11.59 2.22
CA VAL A 13 8.61 -11.55 0.80
C VAL A 13 7.36 -10.70 0.59
N LEU A 14 6.34 -10.87 1.44
CA LEU A 14 5.10 -10.13 1.33
C LEU A 14 5.30 -8.61 1.56
N ARG A 15 6.05 -8.21 2.59
CA ARG A 15 6.33 -6.78 2.85
C ARG A 15 7.14 -6.13 1.74
N VAL A 16 8.13 -6.83 1.17
CA VAL A 16 8.91 -6.31 0.04
C VAL A 16 8.03 -6.14 -1.20
N ALA A 17 7.21 -7.14 -1.53
CA ALA A 17 6.30 -7.06 -2.67
C ALA A 17 5.30 -5.88 -2.51
N LEU A 18 4.62 -5.80 -1.36
CA LEU A 18 3.67 -4.71 -1.08
C LEU A 18 4.37 -3.34 -1.08
N GLY A 19 5.55 -3.24 -0.47
CA GLY A 19 6.29 -1.99 -0.43
C GLY A 19 6.71 -1.51 -1.83
N LEU A 20 7.23 -2.41 -2.69
CA LEU A 20 7.55 -2.08 -4.08
C LEU A 20 6.34 -1.62 -4.87
N LEU A 21 5.20 -2.25 -4.64
CA LEU A 21 3.93 -1.91 -5.26
C LEU A 21 3.45 -0.50 -4.87
N PHE A 22 3.56 -0.11 -3.60
CA PHE A 22 3.33 1.27 -3.15
C PHE A 22 4.33 2.27 -3.74
N LEU A 23 5.62 1.92 -3.79
CA LEU A 23 6.64 2.79 -4.40
C LEU A 23 6.40 2.99 -5.90
N ALA A 24 5.93 1.96 -6.61
CA ALA A 24 5.55 2.08 -8.01
C ALA A 24 4.36 3.04 -8.19
N HIS A 25 3.35 2.97 -7.30
CA HIS A 25 2.19 3.87 -7.36
C HIS A 25 2.51 5.31 -6.95
N ALA A 26 3.43 5.50 -5.99
CA ALA A 26 3.97 6.82 -5.69
C ALA A 26 4.78 7.35 -6.89
N GLY A 27 5.57 6.49 -7.52
CA GLY A 27 6.33 6.81 -8.74
C GLY A 27 5.42 7.26 -9.89
N LEU A 28 4.28 6.60 -10.10
CA LEU A 28 3.27 7.03 -11.08
C LEU A 28 2.80 8.46 -10.78
N LYS A 29 2.50 8.77 -9.52
CA LYS A 29 2.05 10.10 -9.08
C LYS A 29 3.13 11.18 -9.21
N ILE A 30 4.40 10.82 -9.01
CA ILE A 30 5.52 11.78 -9.04
C ILE A 30 6.04 12.01 -10.46
N PHE A 31 6.24 10.95 -11.23
CA PHE A 31 6.99 11.00 -12.49
C PHE A 31 6.10 10.97 -13.73
N VAL A 32 4.90 10.38 -13.66
CA VAL A 32 4.00 10.26 -14.82
C VAL A 32 2.93 11.34 -14.76
N PHE A 33 2.14 11.38 -13.68
CA PHE A 33 1.13 12.42 -13.53
C PHE A 33 1.71 13.75 -13.08
N THR A 34 2.86 13.73 -12.43
CA THR A 34 3.40 14.83 -11.59
C THR A 34 2.52 15.10 -10.35
N PRO A 35 3.08 15.67 -9.26
CA PRO A 35 2.29 15.99 -8.08
C PRO A 35 1.12 16.94 -8.38
N ALA A 36 1.32 17.92 -9.27
CA ALA A 36 0.28 18.84 -9.71
C ALA A 36 -0.83 18.11 -10.50
N GLY A 37 -0.46 17.22 -11.43
CA GLY A 37 -1.44 16.43 -12.17
C GLY A 37 -2.19 15.44 -11.30
N THR A 38 -1.55 14.85 -10.29
CA THR A 38 -2.23 14.01 -9.29
C THR A 38 -3.22 14.83 -8.46
N ALA A 39 -2.86 16.05 -8.06
CA ALA A 39 -3.77 16.95 -7.34
C ALA A 39 -4.98 17.34 -8.20
N GLN A 40 -4.78 17.61 -9.50
CA GLN A 40 -5.87 17.84 -10.45
C GLN A 40 -6.77 16.60 -10.62
N PHE A 41 -6.17 15.41 -10.73
CA PHE A 41 -6.91 14.15 -10.80
C PHE A 41 -7.79 13.96 -9.55
N PHE A 42 -7.25 14.18 -8.35
CA PHE A 42 -8.03 14.10 -7.12
C PHE A 42 -9.19 15.11 -7.10
N GLY A 43 -8.94 16.35 -7.57
CA GLY A 43 -9.99 17.35 -7.75
C GLY A 43 -11.10 16.90 -8.71
N SER A 44 -10.76 16.19 -9.79
CA SER A 44 -11.74 15.63 -10.73
C SER A 44 -12.63 14.54 -10.12
N LEU A 45 -12.15 13.88 -9.06
CA LEU A 45 -12.91 12.89 -8.28
C LEU A 45 -13.73 13.53 -7.16
N GLY A 46 -13.70 14.87 -7.01
CA GLY A 46 -14.36 15.58 -5.91
C GLY A 46 -13.61 15.52 -4.58
N LEU A 47 -12.35 15.05 -4.58
CA LEU A 47 -11.50 15.04 -3.39
C LEU A 47 -10.74 16.36 -3.23
N PRO A 48 -10.42 16.78 -1.99
CA PRO A 48 -9.50 17.90 -1.77
C PRO A 48 -8.15 17.63 -2.47
N PRO A 49 -7.69 18.50 -3.39
CA PRO A 49 -6.44 18.29 -4.14
C PRO A 49 -5.20 18.11 -3.26
N VAL A 50 -5.22 18.70 -2.05
CA VAL A 50 -4.14 18.57 -1.06
C VAL A 50 -3.90 17.12 -0.63
N LEU A 51 -4.92 16.25 -0.68
CA LEU A 51 -4.79 14.84 -0.33
C LEU A 51 -3.84 14.10 -1.28
N ALA A 52 -3.64 14.57 -2.52
CA ALA A 52 -2.67 13.94 -3.43
C ALA A 52 -1.26 13.94 -2.85
N TYR A 53 -0.82 15.07 -2.27
CA TYR A 53 0.51 15.19 -1.65
C TYR A 53 0.64 14.32 -0.41
N LEU A 54 -0.42 14.26 0.40
CA LEU A 54 -0.46 13.39 1.58
C LEU A 54 -0.40 11.91 1.17
N THR A 55 -1.17 11.50 0.16
CA THR A 55 -1.12 10.13 -0.38
C THR A 55 0.28 9.80 -0.89
N ILE A 56 0.92 10.67 -1.67
CA ILE A 56 2.30 10.45 -2.14
C ILE A 56 3.26 10.26 -0.95
N ALA A 57 3.18 11.12 0.06
CA ALA A 57 4.06 11.03 1.23
C ALA A 57 3.84 9.72 2.00
N VAL A 58 2.58 9.31 2.21
CA VAL A 58 2.22 8.08 2.92
C VAL A 58 2.65 6.84 2.13
N GLU A 59 2.44 6.81 0.81
CA GLU A 59 2.84 5.68 -0.03
C GLU A 59 4.36 5.52 -0.08
N LEU A 60 5.11 6.63 -0.19
CA LEU A 60 6.58 6.60 -0.13
C LEU A 60 7.07 6.12 1.25
N ALA A 61 6.64 6.79 2.32
CA ALA A 61 7.09 6.48 3.67
C ALA A 61 6.69 5.04 4.07
N GLY A 62 5.46 4.64 3.79
CA GLY A 62 4.96 3.30 4.05
C GLY A 62 5.63 2.24 3.19
N GLY A 63 5.85 2.50 1.90
CA GLY A 63 6.55 1.60 1.00
C GLY A 63 7.98 1.31 1.47
N PHE A 64 8.74 2.35 1.82
CA PHE A 64 10.08 2.20 2.39
C PHE A 64 10.06 1.52 3.76
N ALA A 65 9.11 1.87 4.64
CA ALA A 65 8.97 1.25 5.94
C ALA A 65 8.70 -0.26 5.85
N LEU A 66 7.85 -0.70 4.90
CA LEU A 66 7.60 -2.12 4.64
C LEU A 66 8.85 -2.85 4.12
N ILE A 67 9.56 -2.27 3.16
CA ILE A 67 10.78 -2.88 2.58
C ILE A 67 11.91 -2.95 3.60
N ALA A 68 12.10 -1.90 4.41
CA ALA A 68 13.13 -1.87 5.44
C ALA A 68 12.72 -2.66 6.70
N GLY A 69 11.44 -2.98 6.86
CA GLY A 69 10.92 -3.58 8.09
C GLY A 69 11.06 -2.63 9.28
N ILE A 70 10.74 -1.35 9.08
CA ILE A 70 10.69 -0.32 10.13
C ILE A 70 9.24 -0.17 10.54
N PHE A 71 8.90 -0.63 11.75
CA PHE A 71 7.54 -0.65 12.27
C PHE A 71 6.54 -1.24 11.27
N ALA A 72 6.88 -2.36 10.63
CA ALA A 72 6.19 -2.86 9.44
C ALA A 72 4.70 -3.14 9.70
N ARG A 73 4.34 -3.58 10.91
CA ARG A 73 2.93 -3.80 11.28
C ARG A 73 2.13 -2.49 11.28
N ILE A 74 2.73 -1.42 11.81
CA ILE A 74 2.10 -0.09 11.85
C ILE A 74 2.01 0.46 10.44
N ALA A 75 3.09 0.37 9.65
CA ALA A 75 3.10 0.81 8.25
C ALA A 75 2.03 0.09 7.43
N ALA A 76 1.87 -1.23 7.62
CA ALA A 76 0.87 -2.03 6.94
C ALA A 76 -0.55 -1.51 7.22
N VAL A 77 -0.89 -1.27 8.48
CA VAL A 77 -2.20 -0.72 8.87
C VAL A 77 -2.40 0.70 8.34
N ALA A 78 -1.37 1.55 8.41
CA ALA A 78 -1.45 2.94 7.94
C ALA A 78 -1.67 3.08 6.43
N LEU A 79 -1.28 2.07 5.64
CA LEU A 79 -1.46 2.03 4.19
C LEU A 79 -2.86 1.55 3.75
N ILE A 80 -3.61 0.86 4.62
CA ILE A 80 -4.96 0.37 4.30
C ILE A 80 -5.93 1.50 3.92
N PRO A 81 -6.02 2.63 4.66
CA PRO A 81 -6.89 3.75 4.29
C PRO A 81 -6.61 4.32 2.90
N VAL A 82 -5.36 4.30 2.44
CA VAL A 82 -4.99 4.77 1.09
C VAL A 82 -5.64 3.87 0.02
N LEU A 83 -5.56 2.56 0.19
CA LEU A 83 -6.17 1.60 -0.73
C LEU A 83 -7.70 1.63 -0.66
N LEU A 84 -8.29 1.79 0.52
CA LEU A 84 -9.74 1.99 0.65
C LEU A 84 -10.17 3.27 -0.08
N GLY A 85 -9.43 4.36 0.06
CA GLY A 85 -9.65 5.59 -0.71
C GLY A 85 -9.63 5.32 -2.21
N ALA A 86 -8.62 4.64 -2.73
CA ALA A 86 -8.53 4.26 -4.14
C ALA A 86 -9.71 3.39 -4.60
N ILE A 87 -10.11 2.40 -3.80
CA ILE A 87 -11.27 1.55 -4.09
C ILE A 87 -12.53 2.40 -4.21
N PHE A 88 -12.88 3.19 -3.21
CA PHE A 88 -14.16 3.91 -3.18
C PHE A 88 -14.23 5.08 -4.16
N THR A 89 -13.09 5.68 -4.51
CA THR A 89 -13.07 6.90 -5.33
C THR A 89 -12.74 6.64 -6.80
N VAL A 90 -12.06 5.53 -7.13
CA VAL A 90 -11.63 5.22 -8.50
C VAL A 90 -12.22 3.90 -9.01
N HIS A 91 -12.11 2.82 -8.22
CA HIS A 91 -12.30 1.47 -8.76
C HIS A 91 -13.68 0.86 -8.48
N ALA A 92 -14.43 1.33 -7.48
CA ALA A 92 -15.70 0.73 -7.07
C ALA A 92 -16.75 0.77 -8.19
N ALA A 93 -16.85 1.90 -8.90
CA ALA A 93 -17.77 2.07 -10.02
C ALA A 93 -17.38 1.22 -11.25
N ALA A 94 -16.11 0.84 -11.38
CA ALA A 94 -15.62 -0.03 -12.44
C ALA A 94 -15.95 -1.52 -12.22
N GLY A 95 -16.45 -1.90 -11.03
CA GLY A 95 -16.76 -3.29 -10.69
C GLY A 95 -15.56 -4.08 -10.19
N PHE A 96 -15.68 -5.42 -10.14
CA PHE A 96 -14.70 -6.27 -9.47
C PHE A 96 -13.38 -6.43 -10.24
N PHE A 97 -13.44 -6.83 -11.52
CA PHE A 97 -12.28 -7.29 -12.27
C PHE A 97 -11.28 -6.19 -12.64
N PHE A 98 -9.98 -6.42 -12.45
CA PHE A 98 -8.91 -5.48 -12.77
C PHE A 98 -8.85 -5.15 -14.27
N THR A 99 -9.40 -6.02 -15.12
CA THR A 99 -9.49 -5.83 -16.58
C THR A 99 -10.64 -4.93 -17.01
N ASN A 100 -11.54 -4.54 -16.10
CA ASN A 100 -12.63 -3.62 -16.45
C ASN A 100 -12.09 -2.25 -16.86
N PRO A 101 -12.84 -1.47 -17.65
CA PRO A 101 -12.46 -0.09 -17.96
C PRO A 101 -12.18 0.70 -16.67
N ASN A 102 -11.04 1.39 -16.60
CA ASN A 102 -10.51 2.11 -15.42
C ASN A 102 -10.00 1.20 -14.27
N GLY A 103 -9.99 -0.11 -14.45
CA GLY A 103 -9.53 -1.11 -13.48
C GLY A 103 -10.52 -1.34 -12.34
N GLY A 104 -10.99 -2.57 -12.15
CA GLY A 104 -11.83 -2.93 -11.01
C GLY A 104 -11.07 -3.02 -9.69
N TRP A 105 -11.82 -3.18 -8.59
CA TRP A 105 -11.28 -3.07 -7.23
C TRP A 105 -10.60 -4.33 -6.69
N GLU A 106 -10.62 -5.47 -7.39
CA GLU A 106 -10.09 -6.74 -6.88
C GLU A 106 -8.61 -6.67 -6.47
N PHE A 107 -7.78 -5.96 -7.25
CA PHE A 107 -6.35 -5.90 -7.01
C PHE A 107 -5.99 -5.01 -5.78
N PRO A 108 -6.53 -3.78 -5.64
CA PRO A 108 -6.40 -3.03 -4.40
C PRO A 108 -6.93 -3.78 -3.16
N ALA A 109 -8.03 -4.54 -3.28
CA ALA A 109 -8.53 -5.35 -2.18
C ALA A 109 -7.58 -6.50 -1.81
N PHE A 110 -6.96 -7.14 -2.79
CA PHE A 110 -5.93 -8.14 -2.55
C PHE A 110 -4.72 -7.56 -1.80
N TRP A 111 -4.31 -6.32 -2.10
CA TRP A 111 -3.25 -5.66 -1.34
C TRP A 111 -3.65 -5.42 0.11
N ILE A 112 -4.89 -5.01 0.37
CA ILE A 112 -5.40 -4.84 1.74
C ILE A 112 -5.27 -6.16 2.50
N VAL A 113 -5.65 -7.29 1.89
CA VAL A 113 -5.48 -8.63 2.50
C VAL A 113 -4.01 -8.91 2.79
N GLY A 114 -3.10 -8.58 1.87
CA GLY A 114 -1.66 -8.67 2.10
C GLY A 114 -1.16 -7.82 3.28
N LEU A 115 -1.61 -6.57 3.38
CA LEU A 115 -1.27 -5.68 4.49
C LEU A 115 -1.81 -6.20 5.82
N VAL A 116 -3.03 -6.74 5.84
CA VAL A 116 -3.60 -7.39 7.03
C VAL A 116 -2.77 -8.60 7.42
N ALA A 117 -2.33 -9.42 6.46
CA ALA A 117 -1.45 -10.56 6.73
C ALA A 117 -0.10 -10.14 7.32
N VAL A 118 0.51 -9.02 6.87
CA VAL A 118 1.71 -8.45 7.50
C VAL A 118 1.40 -7.95 8.92
N ALA A 119 0.31 -7.19 9.11
CA ALA A 119 -0.06 -6.64 10.41
C ALA A 119 -0.29 -7.73 11.48
N LEU A 120 -0.86 -8.88 11.08
CA LEU A 120 -1.11 -10.03 11.93
C LEU A 120 0.13 -10.91 12.10
N GLY A 121 0.87 -11.16 11.01
CA GLY A 121 2.02 -12.06 10.96
C GLY A 121 3.30 -11.51 11.58
N GLY A 122 3.38 -10.20 11.80
CA GLY A 122 4.52 -9.53 12.44
C GLY A 122 5.44 -8.81 11.45
N ASP A 123 6.63 -8.40 11.91
CA ASP A 123 7.56 -7.62 11.08
C ASP A 123 8.36 -8.46 10.07
N GLY A 124 8.38 -9.79 10.25
CA GLY A 124 9.11 -10.72 9.39
C GLY A 124 10.62 -10.73 9.62
N ALA A 125 11.33 -11.55 8.84
CA ALA A 125 12.79 -11.65 8.88
C ALA A 125 13.45 -10.33 8.43
N HIS A 126 14.63 -10.01 8.99
CA HIS A 126 15.45 -8.84 8.62
C HIS A 126 14.76 -7.48 8.77
N ALA A 127 13.85 -7.34 9.73
CA ALA A 127 13.28 -6.04 10.09
C ALA A 127 14.34 -5.16 10.77
N LEU A 128 14.64 -3.99 10.20
CA LEU A 128 15.62 -3.06 10.79
C LEU A 128 15.14 -2.48 12.13
N ARG A 129 13.83 -2.32 12.30
CA ARG A 129 13.24 -1.85 13.56
C ARG A 129 11.85 -2.47 13.76
N PRO A 130 11.74 -3.57 14.51
CA PRO A 130 10.47 -4.25 14.77
C PRO A 130 9.44 -3.36 15.50
N THR A 131 8.14 -3.60 15.27
CA THR A 131 7.03 -2.91 15.94
C THR A 131 6.96 -3.24 17.42
N LEU A 132 7.14 -4.52 17.77
CA LEU A 132 7.21 -4.97 19.15
C LEU A 132 8.68 -5.25 19.48
N LYS A 133 9.12 -4.84 20.67
CA LYS A 133 10.41 -5.31 21.18
C LYS A 133 10.30 -6.83 21.36
N ALA A 134 11.13 -7.56 20.63
CA ALA A 134 11.37 -8.98 20.90
C ALA A 134 12.13 -9.14 22.21
#